data_AF-A0A6A4VW28-F1
#
_entry.id   AF-A0A6A4VW28-F1
#
_cell.length_a   1.000
_cell.length_b   1.000
_cell.length_c   1.000
_cell.angle_alpha   90.00
_cell.angle_beta   90.00
_cell.angle_gamma   90.00
#
_symmetry.space_group_name_H-M   'P 1'
#
loop_
_entity.id
_entity.type
_entity.pdbx_description
1 polymer ?
#
loop_
_entity_poly.entity_id
_entity_poly.type
_entity_poly.pdbx_seq_one_letter_code
_entity_poly.pdbx_strand_id
1 'polypeptide(L)'
;MLERNTTKSGERYETGLLWKETGPTLPNNKRQAIQRLQATERKLEKLPEVAGKYQVIINSYVAERHVSVAAVSADALTEQNEFELGKQLQEAQQELQEQSSQLEEQQQAAARLQEQRTMATADYRKADAGLTRALAAELAAFRERDQVLSDEASLVQQLERRAAEVARLPAELADRGAELAAANAAKCRALVQVEEIAAKEINFQYRERKMASEKEVLEKQMSLLLESLKSQAEELSTLRRQHSSRILPLQAGLANKMDQLGTEPAEKERLTQQAADLEQRLTELVEKPRLQREAEIEQGENYRQQLRSQERLAQPYKEGVEKAEARSNEMLRSVDELRSLLSSASEQQSQLEVNLDETHTQHGQHLVERDKVILQLRDRLETYEEQLQAITRKGSLSDEAVEATSPSAAAVSRLLWQGMTLTQIFTGFSQAKEQLTAIEAESKQFKLCLDQILKDIDKWTLAIQTQQEDYEAAVQMIDSPTGSNDEALRELETAHAKPDDARRRLRTVQHKRDRLVAQTEDLAMQDYVPLKEVEKARGGRRHTPGRARAGYLRRTADRPASGHLLRQRGAPGAQPGAAVRGARELSAAREELNTQRSWLRPVDN
;
A
#
# COMPACT_ATOMS: atom_id res chain seq x y z
N MET A 1 -122.75 106.14 -16.69
CA MET A 1 -124.13 105.69 -16.40
C MET A 1 -125.15 106.44 -17.26
N LEU A 2 -125.25 107.78 -17.19
CA LEU A 2 -126.15 108.53 -18.09
C LEU A 2 -125.91 108.18 -19.58
N GLU A 3 -124.66 108.26 -20.04
CA GLU A 3 -124.24 108.15 -21.45
C GLU A 3 -124.73 106.90 -22.21
N ARG A 4 -125.11 105.82 -21.51
CA ARG A 4 -125.62 104.58 -22.14
C ARG A 4 -127.10 104.67 -22.54
N ASN A 5 -127.86 105.54 -21.90
CA ASN A 5 -129.31 105.63 -22.07
C ASN A 5 -129.75 106.94 -22.74
N THR A 6 -128.80 107.76 -23.21
CA THR A 6 -129.07 109.07 -23.85
C THR A 6 -128.72 109.06 -25.33
N THR A 7 -129.73 108.98 -26.20
CA THR A 7 -129.57 109.03 -27.66
C THR A 7 -129.99 110.39 -28.19
N LYS A 8 -129.16 111.03 -29.02
CA LYS A 8 -129.51 112.29 -29.68
C LYS A 8 -130.30 112.01 -30.96
N SER A 9 -131.54 112.48 -31.00
CA SER A 9 -132.44 112.39 -32.17
C SER A 9 -132.59 113.78 -32.78
N GLY A 10 -131.84 114.05 -33.85
CA GLY A 10 -131.75 115.37 -34.47
C GLY A 10 -131.28 116.44 -33.47
N GLU A 11 -132.12 117.46 -33.26
CA GLU A 11 -131.83 118.58 -32.36
C GLU A 11 -132.08 118.28 -30.87
N ARG A 12 -132.67 117.14 -30.51
CA ARG A 12 -133.06 116.81 -29.12
C ARG A 12 -132.31 115.60 -28.57
N TYR A 13 -132.11 115.57 -27.26
CA TYR A 13 -131.60 114.41 -26.54
C TYR A 13 -132.77 113.66 -25.90
N GLU A 14 -132.91 112.38 -26.23
CA GLU A 14 -133.90 111.48 -25.65
C GLU A 14 -133.20 110.58 -24.62
N THR A 15 -133.82 110.41 -23.44
CA THR A 15 -133.19 109.75 -22.30
C THR A 15 -134.08 108.64 -21.73
N GLY A 16 -133.61 107.39 -21.86
CA GLY A 16 -134.33 106.21 -21.36
C GLY A 16 -134.24 106.07 -19.84
N LEU A 17 -135.25 105.46 -19.22
CA LEU A 17 -135.29 105.21 -17.77
C LEU A 17 -134.05 104.43 -17.32
N LEU A 18 -133.35 104.94 -16.31
CA LEU A 18 -132.00 104.52 -15.89
C LEU A 18 -131.89 103.11 -15.28
N TRP A 19 -132.95 102.31 -15.34
CA TRP A 19 -133.04 100.97 -14.73
C TRP A 19 -133.74 99.91 -15.60
N LYS A 20 -134.12 100.20 -16.86
CA LYS A 20 -134.64 99.18 -17.78
C LYS A 20 -134.55 99.58 -19.26
N GLU A 21 -134.01 98.69 -20.09
CA GLU A 21 -133.55 98.99 -21.46
C GLU A 21 -134.60 98.74 -22.57
N THR A 22 -135.90 98.64 -22.24
CA THR A 22 -136.98 98.35 -23.22
C THR A 22 -138.14 99.34 -23.13
N GLY A 23 -138.50 99.95 -24.26
CA GLY A 23 -139.53 100.99 -24.37
C GLY A 23 -140.98 100.47 -24.20
N PRO A 24 -141.89 101.29 -23.64
CA PRO A 24 -143.26 100.86 -23.34
C PRO A 24 -144.21 100.99 -24.54
N THR A 25 -145.15 100.04 -24.67
CA THR A 25 -146.26 100.07 -25.64
C THR A 25 -147.57 100.53 -24.98
N LEU A 26 -148.33 101.40 -25.67
CA LEU A 26 -149.60 101.94 -25.17
C LEU A 26 -150.81 101.14 -25.71
N PRO A 27 -151.82 100.78 -24.87
CA PRO A 27 -152.97 100.00 -25.33
C PRO A 27 -153.92 100.74 -26.28
N ASN A 28 -154.34 100.09 -27.36
CA ASN A 28 -155.31 100.64 -28.32
C ASN A 28 -156.74 100.64 -27.74
N ASN A 29 -157.25 101.82 -27.40
CA ASN A 29 -158.49 101.98 -26.64
C ASN A 29 -159.78 102.04 -27.51
N LYS A 30 -159.69 101.86 -28.83
CA LYS A 30 -160.80 102.02 -29.80
C LYS A 30 -162.03 101.15 -29.46
N ARG A 31 -161.83 99.94 -28.92
CA ARG A 31 -162.92 99.01 -28.56
C ARG A 31 -163.73 99.48 -27.35
N GLN A 32 -163.09 100.12 -26.37
CA GLN A 32 -163.80 100.68 -25.20
C GLN A 32 -164.61 101.93 -25.57
N ALA A 33 -164.08 102.76 -26.47
CA ALA A 33 -164.80 103.94 -26.96
C ALA A 33 -166.13 103.58 -27.66
N ILE A 34 -166.11 102.59 -28.56
CA ILE A 34 -167.31 102.13 -29.27
C ILE A 34 -168.35 101.53 -28.31
N GLN A 35 -167.92 100.73 -27.32
CA GLN A 35 -168.83 100.18 -26.31
C GLN A 35 -169.47 101.26 -25.42
N ARG A 36 -168.75 102.34 -25.11
CA ARG A 36 -169.32 103.50 -24.38
C ARG A 36 -170.38 104.22 -25.22
N LEU A 37 -170.15 104.40 -26.52
CA LEU A 37 -171.08 105.07 -27.44
C LEU A 37 -172.39 104.27 -27.60
N GLN A 38 -172.30 102.96 -27.82
CA GLN A 38 -173.48 102.07 -27.87
C GLN A 38 -174.22 101.97 -26.53
N ALA A 39 -173.53 102.20 -25.41
CA ALA A 39 -174.15 102.31 -24.09
C ALA A 39 -174.81 103.67 -23.81
N THR A 40 -174.47 104.72 -24.55
CA THR A 40 -175.18 106.02 -24.51
C THR A 40 -176.40 106.04 -25.43
N GLU A 41 -176.33 105.47 -26.63
CA GLU A 41 -177.48 105.34 -27.54
C GLU A 41 -178.66 104.62 -26.86
N ARG A 42 -178.39 103.44 -26.27
CA ARG A 42 -179.38 102.63 -25.53
C ARG A 42 -179.90 103.26 -24.23
N LYS A 43 -179.35 104.41 -23.80
CA LYS A 43 -179.87 105.23 -22.70
C LYS A 43 -180.77 106.37 -23.20
N LEU A 44 -180.40 106.99 -24.32
CA LEU A 44 -181.23 108.00 -24.99
C LEU A 44 -182.56 107.41 -25.48
N GLU A 45 -182.52 106.18 -26.00
CA GLU A 45 -183.70 105.41 -26.43
C GLU A 45 -184.72 105.11 -25.31
N LYS A 46 -184.30 105.16 -24.04
CA LYS A 46 -185.12 104.72 -22.88
C LYS A 46 -185.61 105.85 -21.98
N LEU A 47 -185.20 107.09 -22.21
CA LEU A 47 -185.53 108.25 -21.37
C LEU A 47 -185.79 109.50 -22.24
N PRO A 48 -187.03 109.74 -22.72
CA PRO A 48 -187.32 110.86 -23.61
C PRO A 48 -187.06 112.24 -22.99
N GLU A 49 -187.20 112.40 -21.67
CA GLU A 49 -186.81 113.64 -20.98
C GLU A 49 -185.31 113.93 -21.06
N VAL A 50 -184.47 112.89 -21.07
CA VAL A 50 -183.02 113.03 -21.15
C VAL A 50 -182.61 113.35 -22.58
N ALA A 51 -183.25 112.73 -23.58
CA ALA A 51 -183.10 113.12 -24.98
C ALA A 51 -183.45 114.60 -25.19
N GLY A 52 -184.58 115.08 -24.65
CA GLY A 52 -184.96 116.50 -24.71
C GLY A 52 -183.92 117.44 -24.07
N LYS A 53 -183.37 117.08 -22.91
CA LYS A 53 -182.30 117.86 -22.24
C LYS A 53 -181.02 117.91 -23.08
N TYR A 54 -180.60 116.80 -23.69
CA TYR A 54 -179.47 116.80 -24.63
C TYR A 54 -179.78 117.57 -25.91
N GLN A 55 -181.02 117.55 -26.41
CA GLN A 55 -181.41 118.30 -27.60
C GLN A 55 -181.42 119.81 -27.37
N VAL A 56 -181.81 120.28 -26.17
CA VAL A 56 -181.64 121.68 -25.76
C VAL A 56 -180.16 122.08 -25.70
N ILE A 57 -179.30 121.23 -25.12
CA ILE A 57 -177.84 121.50 -25.02
C ILE A 57 -177.15 121.46 -26.39
N ILE A 58 -177.53 120.55 -27.27
CA ILE A 58 -177.04 120.51 -28.65
C ILE A 58 -177.53 121.75 -29.42
N ASN A 59 -178.78 122.17 -29.21
CA ASN A 59 -179.30 123.39 -29.82
C ASN A 59 -178.62 124.66 -29.30
N SER A 60 -178.20 124.73 -28.03
CA SER A 60 -177.36 125.87 -27.56
C SER A 60 -175.98 125.88 -28.22
N TYR A 61 -175.34 124.72 -28.41
CA TYR A 61 -174.08 124.63 -29.17
C TYR A 61 -174.24 124.89 -30.69
N VAL A 62 -175.46 124.79 -31.24
CA VAL A 62 -175.77 125.24 -32.61
C VAL A 62 -176.11 126.74 -32.65
N ALA A 63 -176.61 127.31 -31.55
CA ALA A 63 -176.90 128.74 -31.42
C ALA A 63 -175.63 129.59 -31.19
N GLU A 64 -174.62 129.06 -30.50
CA GLU A 64 -173.32 129.73 -30.25
C GLU A 64 -172.38 129.75 -31.48
N ARG A 65 -172.95 129.85 -32.69
CA ARG A 65 -172.23 130.06 -33.95
C ARG A 65 -171.63 131.46 -34.01
N HIS A 66 -170.37 131.60 -33.62
CA HIS A 66 -169.55 132.74 -34.04
C HIS A 66 -169.17 132.61 -35.52
N VAL A 67 -170.10 133.03 -36.38
CA VAL A 67 -169.92 133.26 -37.82
C VAL A 67 -170.26 134.72 -38.10
N SER A 68 -169.35 135.44 -38.74
CA SER A 68 -169.64 136.73 -39.39
C SER A 68 -169.39 136.61 -40.89
N VAL A 69 -170.29 137.21 -41.67
CA VAL A 69 -170.35 137.11 -43.15
C VAL A 69 -170.67 138.51 -43.70
N ALA A 70 -170.28 138.74 -44.96
CA ALA A 70 -170.48 139.96 -45.77
C ALA A 70 -169.50 141.13 -45.47
N ALA A 71 -168.99 141.86 -46.47
CA ALA A 71 -169.04 141.64 -47.92
C ALA A 71 -168.03 142.52 -48.71
N VAL A 72 -167.66 142.06 -49.92
CA VAL A 72 -167.21 142.81 -51.12
C VAL A 72 -165.93 143.69 -51.03
N SER A 73 -164.88 143.26 -51.76
CA SER A 73 -164.13 144.12 -52.71
C SER A 73 -163.17 143.32 -53.64
N ALA A 74 -163.61 143.06 -54.87
CA ALA A 74 -162.85 142.87 -56.13
C ALA A 74 -161.52 142.03 -56.15
N ASP A 75 -161.65 140.74 -56.43
CA ASP A 75 -161.20 140.08 -57.68
C ASP A 75 -159.76 140.30 -58.23
N ALA A 76 -158.76 140.64 -57.41
CA ALA A 76 -157.37 140.86 -57.88
C ALA A 76 -156.27 140.11 -57.09
N LEU A 77 -156.61 139.31 -56.08
CA LEU A 77 -155.64 138.75 -55.12
C LEU A 77 -155.69 137.22 -54.94
N THR A 78 -156.56 136.50 -55.65
CA THR A 78 -156.68 135.03 -55.51
C THR A 78 -155.64 134.27 -56.33
N GLU A 79 -155.43 134.65 -57.60
CA GLU A 79 -154.57 133.90 -58.54
C GLU A 79 -153.08 133.87 -58.14
N GLN A 80 -152.58 134.91 -57.47
CA GLN A 80 -151.19 134.97 -57.00
C GLN A 80 -150.89 133.91 -55.92
N ASN A 81 -151.82 133.71 -54.98
CA ASN A 81 -151.61 132.82 -53.83
C ASN A 81 -151.58 131.33 -54.24
N GLU A 82 -152.34 130.93 -55.27
CA GLU A 82 -152.33 129.54 -55.75
C GLU A 82 -151.03 129.18 -56.49
N PHE A 83 -150.44 130.14 -57.22
CA PHE A 83 -149.16 129.93 -57.91
C PHE A 83 -147.97 129.79 -56.95
N GLU A 84 -147.92 130.61 -55.89
CA GLU A 84 -146.85 130.53 -54.88
C GLU A 84 -146.88 129.21 -54.09
N LEU A 85 -148.07 128.71 -53.72
CA LEU A 85 -148.23 127.41 -53.09
C LEU A 85 -147.83 126.25 -54.02
N GLY A 86 -148.15 126.33 -55.31
CA GLY A 86 -147.71 125.36 -56.31
C GLY A 86 -146.18 125.25 -56.43
N LYS A 87 -145.49 126.40 -56.39
CA LYS A 87 -144.02 126.47 -56.42
C LYS A 87 -143.38 125.84 -55.19
N GLN A 88 -143.88 126.16 -53.99
CA GLN A 88 -143.39 125.57 -52.73
C GLN A 88 -143.54 124.04 -52.69
N LEU A 89 -144.64 123.51 -53.24
CA LEU A 89 -144.86 122.06 -53.34
C LEU A 89 -143.82 121.39 -54.25
N GLN A 90 -143.45 122.03 -55.36
CA GLN A 90 -142.47 121.49 -56.30
C GLN A 90 -141.03 121.55 -55.73
N GLU A 91 -140.69 122.62 -55.01
CA GLU A 91 -139.41 122.75 -54.31
C GLU A 91 -139.27 121.67 -53.21
N ALA A 92 -140.30 121.47 -52.38
CA ALA A 92 -140.31 120.42 -51.37
C ALA A 92 -140.26 118.99 -51.97
N GLN A 93 -140.81 118.77 -53.17
CA GLN A 93 -140.67 117.50 -53.87
C GLN A 93 -139.25 117.25 -54.39
N GLN A 94 -138.54 118.30 -54.82
CA GLN A 94 -137.14 118.21 -55.25
C GLN A 94 -136.22 117.96 -54.06
N GLU A 95 -136.37 118.71 -52.95
CA GLU A 95 -135.60 118.48 -51.71
C GLU A 95 -135.79 117.05 -51.17
N LEU A 96 -137.02 116.52 -51.21
CA LEU A 96 -137.29 115.14 -50.77
C LEU A 96 -136.61 114.10 -51.68
N GLN A 97 -136.54 114.35 -52.99
CA GLN A 97 -135.82 113.47 -53.92
C GLN A 97 -134.31 113.51 -53.68
N GLU A 98 -133.72 114.70 -53.50
CA GLU A 98 -132.29 114.84 -53.17
C GLU A 98 -131.92 114.21 -51.83
N GLN A 99 -132.77 114.36 -50.80
CA GLN A 99 -132.57 113.70 -49.52
C GLN A 99 -132.68 112.17 -49.64
N SER A 100 -133.57 111.66 -50.49
CA SER A 100 -133.71 110.21 -50.71
C SER A 100 -132.49 109.61 -51.42
N SER A 101 -131.95 110.26 -52.45
CA SER A 101 -130.76 109.77 -53.16
C SER A 101 -129.51 109.86 -52.28
N GLN A 102 -129.34 110.93 -51.51
CA GLN A 102 -128.27 111.04 -50.51
C GLN A 102 -128.36 109.95 -49.43
N LEU A 103 -129.57 109.57 -48.99
CA LEU A 103 -129.77 108.47 -48.06
C LEU A 103 -129.39 107.12 -48.67
N GLU A 104 -129.74 106.87 -49.94
CA GLU A 104 -129.34 105.66 -50.67
C GLU A 104 -127.82 105.59 -50.89
N GLU A 105 -127.17 106.69 -51.25
CA GLU A 105 -125.71 106.77 -51.36
C GLU A 105 -125.02 106.48 -50.02
N GLN A 106 -125.53 107.05 -48.91
CA GLN A 106 -125.01 106.77 -47.56
C GLN A 106 -125.22 105.31 -47.14
N GLN A 107 -126.37 104.70 -47.47
CA GLN A 107 -126.61 103.28 -47.23
C GLN A 107 -125.66 102.39 -48.04
N GLN A 108 -125.42 102.71 -49.32
CA GLN A 108 -124.44 102.00 -50.15
C GLN A 108 -123.01 102.17 -49.62
N ALA A 109 -122.62 103.37 -49.18
CA ALA A 109 -121.31 103.62 -48.57
C ALA A 109 -121.15 102.85 -47.26
N ALA A 110 -122.16 102.83 -46.39
CA ALA A 110 -122.17 102.07 -45.15
C ALA A 110 -122.07 100.55 -45.42
N ALA A 111 -122.79 100.03 -46.42
CA ALA A 111 -122.70 98.63 -46.83
C ALA A 111 -121.29 98.26 -47.33
N ARG A 112 -120.69 99.09 -48.20
CA ARG A 112 -119.30 98.90 -48.69
C ARG A 112 -118.28 98.93 -47.54
N LEU A 113 -118.41 99.85 -46.58
CA LEU A 113 -117.55 99.92 -45.40
C LEU A 113 -117.74 98.73 -44.46
N GLN A 114 -118.98 98.23 -44.30
CA GLN A 114 -119.26 97.03 -43.52
C GLN A 114 -118.66 95.77 -44.17
N GLU A 115 -118.80 95.62 -45.49
CA GLU A 115 -118.17 94.55 -46.25
C GLU A 115 -116.64 94.58 -46.11
N GLN A 116 -116.00 95.74 -46.35
CA GLN A 116 -114.57 95.96 -46.12
C GLN A 116 -114.15 95.59 -44.69
N ARG A 117 -114.94 95.94 -43.67
CA ARG A 117 -114.66 95.56 -42.28
C ARG A 117 -114.79 94.05 -42.05
N THR A 118 -115.74 93.37 -42.69
CA THR A 118 -115.85 91.91 -42.61
C THR A 118 -114.71 91.19 -43.34
N MET A 119 -114.26 91.70 -44.48
CA MET A 119 -113.06 91.20 -45.17
C MET A 119 -111.81 91.39 -44.29
N ALA A 120 -111.53 92.61 -43.85
CA ALA A 120 -110.35 92.92 -43.02
C ALA A 120 -110.32 92.13 -41.70
N THR A 121 -111.48 91.90 -41.06
CA THR A 121 -111.55 91.07 -39.84
C THR A 121 -111.45 89.57 -40.13
N ALA A 122 -111.91 89.09 -41.29
CA ALA A 122 -111.66 87.72 -41.74
C ALA A 122 -110.18 87.49 -42.08
N ASP A 123 -109.53 88.45 -42.75
CA ASP A 123 -108.12 88.36 -43.13
C ASP A 123 -107.18 88.51 -41.93
N TYR A 124 -107.49 89.39 -40.97
CA TYR A 124 -106.83 89.41 -39.67
C TYR A 124 -106.93 88.05 -38.95
N ARG A 125 -108.11 87.43 -38.91
CA ARG A 125 -108.29 86.08 -38.33
C ARG A 125 -107.51 85.00 -39.08
N LYS A 126 -107.41 85.07 -40.42
CA LYS A 126 -106.57 84.16 -41.21
C LYS A 126 -105.09 84.34 -40.87
N ALA A 127 -104.64 85.57 -40.71
CA ALA A 127 -103.25 85.92 -40.38
C ALA A 127 -102.89 85.48 -38.95
N ASP A 128 -103.74 85.77 -37.95
CA ASP A 128 -103.57 85.35 -36.56
C ASP A 128 -103.60 83.81 -36.40
N ALA A 129 -104.58 83.14 -37.04
CA ALA A 129 -104.61 81.69 -37.12
C ALA A 129 -103.40 81.10 -37.87
N GLY A 130 -102.77 81.88 -38.77
CA GLY A 130 -101.55 81.50 -39.48
C GLY A 130 -100.30 81.64 -38.61
N LEU A 131 -100.18 82.77 -37.90
CA LEU A 131 -99.09 83.08 -36.97
C LEU A 131 -99.08 82.08 -35.80
N THR A 132 -100.23 81.80 -35.20
CA THR A 132 -100.35 80.79 -34.14
C THR A 132 -99.97 79.38 -34.61
N ARG A 133 -100.34 79.00 -35.84
CA ARG A 133 -99.87 77.74 -36.47
C ARG A 133 -98.36 77.74 -36.73
N ALA A 134 -97.79 78.83 -37.21
CA ALA A 134 -96.35 78.95 -37.44
C ALA A 134 -95.56 78.88 -36.12
N LEU A 135 -95.98 79.59 -35.08
CA LEU A 135 -95.37 79.53 -33.75
C LEU A 135 -95.50 78.14 -33.11
N ALA A 136 -96.63 77.46 -33.30
CA ALA A 136 -96.80 76.07 -32.85
C ALA A 136 -95.87 75.10 -33.60
N ALA A 137 -95.64 75.31 -34.90
CA ALA A 137 -94.72 74.51 -35.71
C ALA A 137 -93.25 74.76 -35.32
N GLU A 138 -92.83 76.01 -35.11
CA GLU A 138 -91.47 76.30 -34.59
C GLU A 138 -91.26 75.70 -33.20
N LEU A 139 -92.23 75.81 -32.28
CA LEU A 139 -92.14 75.20 -30.95
C LEU A 139 -92.12 73.66 -31.00
N ALA A 140 -92.69 73.02 -32.03
CA ALA A 140 -92.52 71.60 -32.28
C ALA A 140 -91.09 71.31 -32.79
N ALA A 141 -90.61 72.05 -33.80
CA ALA A 141 -89.27 71.90 -34.35
C ALA A 141 -88.16 72.15 -33.32
N PHE A 142 -88.35 73.06 -32.35
CA PHE A 142 -87.42 73.22 -31.22
C PHE A 142 -87.39 71.98 -30.32
N ARG A 143 -88.55 71.40 -29.98
CA ARG A 143 -88.60 70.16 -29.18
C ARG A 143 -87.99 68.96 -29.91
N GLU A 144 -88.17 68.87 -31.22
CA GLU A 144 -87.53 67.85 -32.06
C GLU A 144 -86.00 68.04 -32.09
N ARG A 145 -85.52 69.29 -32.21
CA ARG A 145 -84.08 69.61 -32.08
C ARG A 145 -83.54 69.24 -30.69
N ASP A 146 -84.24 69.59 -29.62
CA ASP A 146 -83.83 69.26 -28.24
C ASP A 146 -83.79 67.75 -27.99
N GLN A 147 -84.74 66.99 -28.57
CA GLN A 147 -84.73 65.52 -28.55
C GLN A 147 -83.54 64.95 -29.33
N VAL A 148 -83.28 65.43 -30.56
CA VAL A 148 -82.11 65.01 -31.35
C VAL A 148 -80.80 65.32 -30.65
N LEU A 149 -80.65 66.47 -29.99
CA LEU A 149 -79.47 66.82 -29.20
C LEU A 149 -79.31 65.94 -27.94
N SER A 150 -80.42 65.56 -27.30
CA SER A 150 -80.41 64.60 -26.18
C SER A 150 -80.00 63.20 -26.65
N ASP A 151 -80.54 62.74 -27.78
CA ASP A 151 -80.21 61.45 -28.37
C ASP A 151 -78.75 61.42 -28.85
N GLU A 152 -78.28 62.48 -29.52
CA GLU A 152 -76.88 62.67 -29.91
C GLU A 152 -75.94 62.62 -28.71
N ALA A 153 -76.24 63.36 -27.63
CA ALA A 153 -75.45 63.31 -26.40
C ALA A 153 -75.43 61.88 -25.78
N SER A 154 -76.55 61.15 -25.84
CA SER A 154 -76.62 59.77 -25.37
C SER A 154 -75.79 58.80 -26.23
N LEU A 155 -75.73 59.03 -27.55
CA LEU A 155 -74.96 58.25 -28.50
C LEU A 155 -73.47 58.56 -28.41
N VAL A 156 -73.09 59.84 -28.23
CA VAL A 156 -71.72 60.26 -27.93
C VAL A 156 -71.24 59.58 -26.65
N GLN A 157 -72.02 59.61 -25.56
CA GLN A 157 -71.64 58.92 -24.32
C GLN A 157 -71.50 57.40 -24.50
N GLN A 158 -72.31 56.77 -25.36
CA GLN A 158 -72.14 55.34 -25.70
C GLN A 158 -70.89 55.09 -26.55
N LEU A 159 -70.55 55.99 -27.48
CA LEU A 159 -69.34 55.91 -28.29
C LEU A 159 -68.08 56.15 -27.45
N GLU A 160 -68.09 57.09 -26.51
CA GLU A 160 -66.99 57.31 -25.55
C GLU A 160 -66.75 56.08 -24.67
N ARG A 161 -67.81 55.47 -24.13
CA ARG A 161 -67.71 54.21 -23.36
C ARG A 161 -67.11 53.09 -24.21
N ARG A 162 -67.61 52.89 -25.43
CA ARG A 162 -67.09 51.88 -26.35
C ARG A 162 -65.65 52.18 -26.81
N ALA A 163 -65.27 53.44 -26.98
CA ALA A 163 -63.91 53.85 -27.30
C ALA A 163 -62.97 53.57 -26.12
N ALA A 164 -63.40 53.84 -24.89
CA ALA A 164 -62.66 53.49 -23.68
C ALA A 164 -62.51 51.96 -23.52
N GLU A 165 -63.57 51.17 -23.80
CA GLU A 165 -63.49 49.70 -23.82
C GLU A 165 -62.55 49.19 -24.92
N VAL A 166 -62.64 49.72 -26.14
CA VAL A 166 -61.76 49.40 -27.28
C VAL A 166 -60.31 49.87 -27.06
N ALA A 167 -60.06 50.85 -26.18
CA ALA A 167 -58.73 51.23 -25.74
C ALA A 167 -58.21 50.37 -24.56
N ARG A 168 -59.12 49.86 -23.70
CA ARG A 168 -58.78 49.00 -22.56
C ARG A 168 -58.44 47.58 -22.99
N LEU A 169 -59.20 47.01 -23.94
CA LEU A 169 -59.00 45.66 -24.48
C LEU A 169 -57.58 45.40 -25.05
N PRO A 170 -56.96 46.28 -25.87
CA PRO A 170 -55.59 46.05 -26.34
C PRO A 170 -54.55 46.21 -25.23
N ALA A 171 -54.80 47.00 -24.19
CA ALA A 171 -53.94 47.03 -23.00
C ALA A 171 -54.04 45.71 -22.23
N GLU A 172 -55.26 45.22 -21.95
CA GLU A 172 -55.49 43.90 -21.35
C GLU A 172 -54.84 42.77 -22.18
N LEU A 173 -54.96 42.80 -23.51
CA LEU A 173 -54.33 41.83 -24.40
C LEU A 173 -52.79 41.93 -24.42
N ALA A 174 -52.23 43.13 -24.29
CA ALA A 174 -50.79 43.33 -24.15
C ALA A 174 -50.28 42.80 -22.81
N ASP A 175 -51.00 43.07 -21.70
CA ASP A 175 -50.68 42.56 -20.36
C ASP A 175 -50.77 41.03 -20.32
N ARG A 176 -51.86 40.43 -20.84
CA ARG A 176 -51.98 38.96 -20.97
C ARG A 176 -50.92 38.38 -21.90
N GLY A 177 -50.52 39.09 -22.96
CA GLY A 177 -49.42 38.72 -23.82
C GLY A 177 -48.08 38.72 -23.09
N ALA A 178 -47.82 39.71 -22.24
CA ALA A 178 -46.63 39.81 -21.40
C ALA A 178 -46.60 38.74 -20.30
N GLU A 179 -47.73 38.49 -19.60
CA GLU A 179 -47.89 37.39 -18.65
C GLU A 179 -47.59 36.03 -19.31
N LEU A 180 -48.18 35.77 -20.49
CA LEU A 180 -47.99 34.52 -21.23
C LEU A 180 -46.55 34.39 -21.75
N ALA A 181 -45.92 35.48 -22.20
CA ALA A 181 -44.51 35.49 -22.58
C ALA A 181 -43.59 35.22 -21.38
N ALA A 182 -43.87 35.83 -20.22
CA ALA A 182 -43.12 35.61 -18.98
C ALA A 182 -43.29 34.17 -18.46
N ALA A 183 -44.51 33.63 -18.48
CA ALA A 183 -44.81 32.25 -18.11
C ALA A 183 -44.12 31.24 -19.05
N ASN A 184 -44.12 31.49 -20.37
CA ASN A 184 -43.38 30.66 -21.32
C ASN A 184 -41.85 30.78 -21.11
N ALA A 185 -41.32 31.98 -20.86
CA ALA A 185 -39.90 32.17 -20.55
C ALA A 185 -39.50 31.52 -19.21
N ALA A 186 -40.40 31.41 -18.24
CA ALA A 186 -40.20 30.66 -17.01
C ALA A 186 -40.24 29.13 -17.27
N LYS A 187 -41.23 28.66 -18.03
CA LYS A 187 -41.36 27.25 -18.46
C LYS A 187 -40.13 26.77 -19.22
N CYS A 188 -39.62 27.54 -20.19
CA CYS A 188 -38.40 27.19 -20.93
C CYS A 188 -37.17 27.15 -20.01
N ARG A 189 -37.03 28.07 -19.04
CA ARG A 189 -35.95 28.02 -18.05
C ARG A 189 -36.05 26.77 -17.14
N ALA A 190 -37.26 26.41 -16.71
CA ALA A 190 -37.48 25.20 -15.93
C ALA A 190 -37.19 23.91 -16.73
N LEU A 191 -37.57 23.86 -18.01
CA LEU A 191 -37.24 22.72 -18.89
C LEU A 191 -35.72 22.55 -19.06
N VAL A 192 -34.98 23.63 -19.31
CA VAL A 192 -33.50 23.58 -19.37
C VAL A 192 -32.90 23.12 -18.04
N GLN A 193 -33.44 23.56 -16.90
CA GLN A 193 -33.00 23.07 -15.59
C GLN A 193 -33.29 21.57 -15.38
N VAL A 194 -34.43 21.05 -15.87
CA VAL A 194 -34.74 19.61 -15.83
C VAL A 194 -33.80 18.82 -16.74
N GLU A 195 -33.50 19.29 -17.95
CA GLU A 195 -32.52 18.68 -18.85
C GLU A 195 -31.10 18.68 -18.25
N GLU A 196 -30.70 19.78 -17.61
CA GLU A 196 -29.44 19.85 -16.85
C GLU A 196 -29.40 18.86 -15.67
N ILE A 197 -30.51 18.69 -14.94
CA ILE A 197 -30.60 17.76 -13.82
C ILE A 197 -30.52 16.32 -14.33
N ALA A 198 -31.25 15.96 -15.39
CA ALA A 198 -31.16 14.65 -16.01
C ALA A 198 -29.74 14.35 -16.53
N ALA A 199 -29.07 15.33 -17.15
CA ALA A 199 -27.68 15.19 -17.59
C ALA A 199 -26.70 14.99 -16.41
N LYS A 200 -26.93 15.66 -15.27
CA LYS A 200 -26.15 15.48 -14.03
C LYS A 200 -26.42 14.12 -13.40
N GLU A 201 -27.68 13.69 -13.30
CA GLU A 201 -28.08 12.37 -12.80
C GLU A 201 -27.42 11.25 -13.61
N ILE A 202 -27.48 11.32 -14.94
CA ILE A 202 -26.84 10.36 -15.85
C ILE A 202 -25.30 10.34 -15.66
N ASN A 203 -24.69 11.48 -15.30
CA ASN A 203 -23.26 11.55 -14.96
C ASN A 203 -22.97 10.87 -13.61
N PHE A 204 -23.82 11.09 -12.60
CA PHE A 204 -23.73 10.40 -11.31
C PHE A 204 -23.93 8.89 -11.44
N GLN A 205 -24.97 8.43 -12.14
CA GLN A 205 -25.20 7.00 -12.40
C GLN A 205 -24.01 6.33 -13.10
N TYR A 206 -23.31 7.03 -14.02
CA TYR A 206 -22.07 6.51 -14.60
C TYR A 206 -20.94 6.40 -13.56
N ARG A 207 -20.73 7.45 -12.76
CA ARG A 207 -19.72 7.45 -11.68
C ARG A 207 -20.00 6.37 -10.65
N GLU A 208 -21.25 6.19 -10.24
CA GLU A 208 -21.67 5.15 -9.29
C GLU A 208 -21.38 3.75 -9.85
N ARG A 209 -21.71 3.49 -11.12
CA ARG A 209 -21.38 2.21 -11.78
C ARG A 209 -19.87 1.98 -11.87
N LYS A 210 -19.08 3.01 -12.15
CA LYS A 210 -17.61 2.92 -12.14
C LYS A 210 -17.04 2.69 -10.73
N MET A 211 -17.50 3.42 -9.72
CA MET A 211 -17.11 3.20 -8.33
C MET A 211 -17.51 1.80 -7.83
N ALA A 212 -18.65 1.27 -8.29
CA ALA A 212 -19.11 -0.07 -7.99
C ALA A 212 -18.24 -1.15 -8.67
N SER A 213 -17.84 -0.98 -9.93
CA SER A 213 -16.95 -1.93 -10.62
C SER A 213 -15.52 -1.87 -10.07
N GLU A 214 -15.00 -0.68 -9.72
CA GLU A 214 -13.74 -0.53 -8.98
C GLU A 214 -13.80 -1.24 -7.62
N LYS A 215 -14.89 -1.05 -6.85
CA LYS A 215 -15.12 -1.74 -5.58
C LYS A 215 -15.18 -3.26 -5.75
N GLU A 216 -15.91 -3.77 -6.74
CA GLU A 216 -15.93 -5.20 -7.06
C GLU A 216 -14.54 -5.75 -7.40
N VAL A 217 -13.74 -5.00 -8.16
CA VAL A 217 -12.37 -5.41 -8.51
C VAL A 217 -11.47 -5.42 -7.27
N LEU A 218 -11.58 -4.43 -6.38
CA LEU A 218 -10.86 -4.40 -5.10
C LEU A 218 -11.31 -5.53 -4.16
N GLU A 219 -12.61 -5.85 -4.11
CA GLU A 219 -13.13 -6.98 -3.33
C GLU A 219 -12.62 -8.32 -3.87
N LYS A 220 -12.57 -8.50 -5.19
CA LYS A 220 -11.99 -9.69 -5.85
C LYS A 220 -10.47 -9.79 -5.61
N GLN A 221 -9.74 -8.68 -5.64
CA GLN A 221 -8.32 -8.65 -5.29
C GLN A 221 -8.10 -9.00 -3.81
N MET A 222 -8.91 -8.45 -2.91
CA MET A 222 -8.84 -8.73 -1.48
C MET A 222 -9.18 -10.19 -1.16
N SER A 223 -10.18 -10.79 -1.81
CA SER A 223 -10.48 -12.22 -1.64
C SER A 223 -9.35 -13.11 -2.15
N LEU A 224 -8.74 -12.79 -3.30
CA LEU A 224 -7.58 -13.55 -3.82
C LEU A 224 -6.35 -13.43 -2.89
N LEU A 225 -6.10 -12.25 -2.33
CA LEU A 225 -5.03 -12.05 -1.36
C LEU A 225 -5.29 -12.84 -0.07
N LEU A 226 -6.52 -12.78 0.48
CA LEU A 226 -6.93 -13.57 1.64
C LEU A 226 -6.79 -15.07 1.38
N GLU A 227 -7.17 -15.57 0.20
CA GLU A 227 -7.03 -16.99 -0.13
C GLU A 227 -5.56 -17.42 -0.25
N SER A 228 -4.70 -16.57 -0.84
CA SER A 228 -3.26 -16.83 -0.89
C SER A 228 -2.59 -16.80 0.50
N LEU A 229 -3.12 -16.00 1.43
CA LEU A 229 -2.67 -15.99 2.83
C LEU A 229 -3.15 -17.22 3.60
N LYS A 230 -4.36 -17.73 3.32
CA LYS A 230 -4.82 -19.03 3.85
C LYS A 230 -3.94 -20.16 3.32
N SER A 231 -3.70 -20.25 2.01
CA SER A 231 -2.89 -21.33 1.43
C SER A 231 -1.48 -21.30 2.01
N GLN A 232 -0.86 -20.13 2.13
CA GLN A 232 0.46 -20.00 2.79
C GLN A 232 0.42 -20.36 4.28
N ALA A 233 -0.65 -20.07 5.01
CA ALA A 233 -0.81 -20.51 6.39
C ALA A 233 -0.98 -22.04 6.50
N GLU A 234 -1.72 -22.66 5.58
CA GLU A 234 -1.89 -24.10 5.48
C GLU A 234 -0.60 -24.81 5.05
N GLU A 235 0.13 -24.29 4.06
CA GLU A 235 1.48 -24.69 3.66
C GLU A 235 2.44 -24.62 4.87
N LEU A 236 2.46 -23.50 5.61
CA LEU A 236 3.28 -23.37 6.81
C LEU A 236 2.86 -24.35 7.92
N SER A 237 1.56 -24.62 8.07
CA SER A 237 1.05 -25.59 9.05
C SER A 237 1.45 -27.04 8.70
N THR A 238 1.38 -27.40 7.42
CA THR A 238 1.74 -28.74 6.93
C THR A 238 3.26 -28.92 6.91
N LEU A 239 4.02 -27.89 6.54
CA LEU A 239 5.49 -27.88 6.64
C LEU A 239 5.93 -28.03 8.12
N ARG A 240 5.32 -27.30 9.06
CA ARG A 240 5.55 -27.48 10.51
C ARG A 240 5.25 -28.92 10.93
N ARG A 241 4.10 -29.48 10.53
CA ARG A 241 3.73 -30.88 10.83
C ARG A 241 4.76 -31.87 10.26
N GLN A 242 5.25 -31.64 9.04
CA GLN A 242 6.31 -32.44 8.42
C GLN A 242 7.63 -32.35 9.20
N HIS A 243 8.06 -31.14 9.58
CA HIS A 243 9.25 -30.94 10.40
C HIS A 243 9.12 -31.64 11.77
N SER A 244 8.02 -31.45 12.50
CA SER A 244 7.76 -32.18 13.75
C SER A 244 7.80 -33.69 13.55
N SER A 245 7.20 -34.22 12.47
CA SER A 245 7.22 -35.66 12.18
C SER A 245 8.60 -36.22 11.81
N ARG A 246 9.57 -35.37 11.45
CA ARG A 246 10.99 -35.75 11.27
C ARG A 246 11.80 -35.55 12.56
N ILE A 247 11.54 -34.48 13.29
CA ILE A 247 12.29 -34.13 14.52
C ILE A 247 12.01 -35.13 15.63
N LEU A 248 10.75 -35.52 15.87
CA LEU A 248 10.39 -36.46 16.93
C LEU A 248 11.09 -37.83 16.84
N PRO A 249 11.10 -38.56 15.70
CA PRO A 249 11.84 -39.82 15.60
C PRO A 249 13.37 -39.63 15.62
N LEU A 250 13.91 -38.49 15.19
CA LEU A 250 15.34 -38.18 15.35
C LEU A 250 15.71 -37.91 16.81
N GLN A 251 14.85 -37.22 17.57
CA GLN A 251 15.01 -37.02 19.02
C GLN A 251 14.89 -38.32 19.80
N ALA A 252 13.91 -39.17 19.46
CA ALA A 252 13.78 -40.51 20.05
C ALA A 252 14.98 -41.42 19.67
N GLY A 253 15.46 -41.35 18.43
CA GLY A 253 16.67 -42.06 17.99
C GLY A 253 17.93 -41.60 18.71
N LEU A 254 18.06 -40.29 18.96
CA LEU A 254 19.13 -39.71 19.78
C LEU A 254 19.03 -40.17 21.24
N ALA A 255 17.84 -40.11 21.86
CA ALA A 255 17.62 -40.60 23.23
C ALA A 255 18.03 -42.08 23.35
N ASN A 256 17.47 -42.96 22.51
CA ASN A 256 17.82 -44.37 22.46
C ASN A 256 19.33 -44.61 22.27
N LYS A 257 20.04 -43.72 21.56
CA LYS A 257 21.50 -43.81 21.36
C LYS A 257 22.31 -43.27 22.54
N MET A 258 21.81 -42.27 23.26
CA MET A 258 22.39 -41.84 24.54
C MET A 258 22.20 -42.92 25.60
N ASP A 259 21.02 -43.55 25.68
CA ASP A 259 20.73 -44.63 26.62
C ASP A 259 21.63 -45.85 26.37
N GLN A 260 21.83 -46.22 25.09
CA GLN A 260 22.80 -47.27 24.70
C GLN A 260 24.24 -46.89 25.06
N LEU A 261 24.65 -45.64 24.84
CA LEU A 261 25.95 -45.12 25.30
C LEU A 261 26.07 -45.04 26.83
N GLY A 262 24.95 -45.03 27.57
CA GLY A 262 24.90 -45.13 29.02
C GLY A 262 25.05 -46.57 29.54
N THR A 263 24.63 -47.59 28.77
CA THR A 263 24.84 -49.01 29.13
C THR A 263 26.22 -49.54 28.71
N GLU A 264 26.78 -49.04 27.60
CA GLU A 264 28.14 -49.35 27.13
C GLU A 264 29.26 -49.28 28.21
N PRO A 265 29.35 -48.27 29.09
CA PRO A 265 30.36 -48.24 30.16
C PRO A 265 30.14 -49.36 31.18
N ALA A 266 28.90 -49.71 31.54
CA ALA A 266 28.62 -50.82 32.46
C ALA A 266 28.97 -52.18 31.85
N GLU A 267 28.77 -52.36 30.54
CA GLU A 267 29.25 -53.56 29.84
C GLU A 267 30.79 -53.60 29.77
N LYS A 268 31.45 -52.46 29.57
CA LYS A 268 32.91 -52.35 29.62
C LYS A 268 33.47 -52.64 31.01
N GLU A 269 32.88 -52.10 32.07
CA GLU A 269 33.24 -52.42 33.47
C GLU A 269 33.08 -53.91 33.76
N ARG A 270 31.99 -54.54 33.31
CA ARG A 270 31.81 -55.99 33.44
C ARG A 270 32.88 -56.77 32.67
N LEU A 271 33.27 -56.32 31.47
CA LEU A 271 34.32 -56.96 30.67
C LEU A 271 35.72 -56.76 31.25
N THR A 272 36.03 -55.59 31.84
CA THR A 272 37.33 -55.37 32.52
C THR A 272 37.41 -56.12 33.85
N GLN A 273 36.31 -56.27 34.59
CA GLN A 273 36.22 -57.17 35.73
C GLN A 273 36.48 -58.63 35.30
N GLN A 274 35.82 -59.10 34.23
CA GLN A 274 36.06 -60.44 33.69
C GLN A 274 37.51 -60.64 33.18
N ALA A 275 38.14 -59.61 32.61
CA ALA A 275 39.54 -59.65 32.23
C ALA A 275 40.45 -59.75 33.47
N ALA A 276 40.22 -58.93 34.51
CA ALA A 276 40.98 -58.98 35.76
C ALA A 276 40.83 -60.31 36.50
N ASP A 277 39.61 -60.89 36.54
CA ASP A 277 39.35 -62.24 37.08
C ASP A 277 40.15 -63.31 36.33
N LEU A 278 40.28 -63.18 35.00
CA LEU A 278 41.05 -64.10 34.17
C LEU A 278 42.56 -63.89 34.33
N GLU A 279 43.05 -62.66 34.47
CA GLU A 279 44.45 -62.35 34.78
C GLU A 279 44.85 -62.86 36.17
N GLN A 280 43.98 -62.73 37.18
CA GLN A 280 44.18 -63.34 38.51
C GLN A 280 44.25 -64.87 38.42
N ARG A 281 43.35 -65.52 37.67
CA ARG A 281 43.40 -66.97 37.44
C ARG A 281 44.66 -67.40 36.68
N LEU A 282 45.11 -66.63 35.70
CA LEU A 282 46.35 -66.91 34.96
C LEU A 282 47.59 -66.76 35.84
N THR A 283 47.67 -65.71 36.65
CA THR A 283 48.78 -65.54 37.61
C THR A 283 48.78 -66.61 38.69
N GLU A 284 47.61 -66.98 39.24
CA GLU A 284 47.48 -68.16 40.11
C GLU A 284 47.95 -69.46 39.43
N LEU A 285 47.59 -69.69 38.17
CA LEU A 285 47.98 -70.89 37.40
C LEU A 285 49.46 -70.91 36.98
N VAL A 286 50.15 -69.76 37.00
CA VAL A 286 51.60 -69.67 36.76
C VAL A 286 52.39 -69.79 38.07
N GLU A 287 51.97 -69.10 39.14
CA GLU A 287 52.70 -69.10 40.41
C GLU A 287 52.51 -70.41 41.19
N LYS A 288 51.36 -71.11 41.11
CA LYS A 288 51.20 -72.44 41.76
C LYS A 288 52.23 -73.48 41.30
N PRO A 289 52.40 -73.80 40.00
CA PRO A 289 53.42 -74.75 39.55
C PRO A 289 54.84 -74.20 39.69
N ARG A 290 55.03 -72.88 39.75
CA ARG A 290 56.32 -72.27 40.06
C ARG A 290 56.74 -72.51 41.51
N LEU A 291 55.88 -72.19 42.47
CA LEU A 291 56.12 -72.44 43.90
C LEU A 291 56.28 -73.93 44.21
N GLN A 292 55.53 -74.80 43.50
CA GLN A 292 55.74 -76.25 43.56
C GLN A 292 57.15 -76.64 43.09
N ARG A 293 57.62 -76.12 41.95
CA ARG A 293 58.99 -76.37 41.45
C ARG A 293 60.08 -75.79 42.35
N GLU A 294 59.86 -74.60 42.92
CA GLU A 294 60.80 -74.00 43.87
C GLU A 294 60.91 -74.89 45.13
N ALA A 295 59.80 -75.41 45.67
CA ALA A 295 59.80 -76.38 46.76
C ALA A 295 60.39 -77.76 46.37
N GLU A 296 60.18 -78.25 45.15
CA GLU A 296 60.83 -79.47 44.61
C GLU A 296 62.36 -79.29 44.49
N ILE A 297 62.82 -78.09 44.10
CA ILE A 297 64.25 -77.75 44.04
C ILE A 297 64.83 -77.70 45.45
N GLU A 298 64.20 -77.01 46.41
CA GLU A 298 64.64 -76.99 47.81
C GLU A 298 64.72 -78.40 48.41
N GLN A 299 63.71 -79.25 48.17
CA GLN A 299 63.74 -80.65 48.59
C GLN A 299 64.88 -81.41 47.89
N GLY A 300 65.06 -81.23 46.58
CA GLY A 300 66.16 -81.81 45.81
C GLY A 300 67.54 -81.40 46.31
N GLU A 301 67.72 -80.15 46.75
CA GLU A 301 68.95 -79.68 47.37
C GLU A 301 69.15 -80.25 48.78
N ASN A 302 68.10 -80.35 49.59
CA ASN A 302 68.14 -81.05 50.87
C ASN A 302 68.54 -82.52 50.71
N TYR A 303 67.98 -83.25 49.74
CA TYR A 303 68.39 -84.62 49.42
C TYR A 303 69.83 -84.70 48.92
N ARG A 304 70.31 -83.74 48.11
CA ARG A 304 71.73 -83.65 47.71
C ARG A 304 72.65 -83.38 48.89
N GLN A 305 72.23 -82.56 49.86
CA GLN A 305 73.01 -82.30 51.09
C GLN A 305 73.06 -83.53 51.99
N GLN A 306 71.95 -84.27 52.13
CA GLN A 306 71.89 -85.55 52.82
C GLN A 306 72.75 -86.62 52.12
N LEU A 307 72.71 -86.71 50.79
CA LEU A 307 73.57 -87.64 50.04
C LEU A 307 75.05 -87.28 50.26
N ARG A 308 75.43 -86.00 50.17
CA ARG A 308 76.79 -85.53 50.46
C ARG A 308 77.25 -85.80 51.89
N SER A 309 76.37 -85.79 52.89
CA SER A 309 76.74 -86.14 54.26
C SER A 309 76.90 -87.65 54.43
N GLN A 310 76.06 -88.48 53.79
CA GLN A 310 76.25 -89.93 53.72
C GLN A 310 77.51 -90.33 52.95
N GLU A 311 77.84 -89.66 51.84
CA GLU A 311 79.09 -89.84 51.09
C GLU A 311 80.31 -89.51 51.97
N ARG A 312 80.28 -88.40 52.71
CA ARG A 312 81.33 -88.04 53.68
C ARG A 312 81.48 -89.05 54.83
N LEU A 313 80.40 -89.70 55.25
CA LEU A 313 80.44 -90.78 56.25
C LEU A 313 80.94 -92.10 55.65
N ALA A 314 80.62 -92.40 54.38
CA ALA A 314 81.08 -93.58 53.67
C ALA A 314 82.57 -93.49 53.26
N GLN A 315 83.08 -92.29 52.98
CA GLN A 315 84.45 -92.05 52.56
C GLN A 315 85.52 -92.63 53.51
N PRO A 316 85.50 -92.41 54.84
CA PRO A 316 86.46 -93.04 55.75
C PRO A 316 86.33 -94.57 55.83
N TYR A 317 85.15 -95.15 55.55
CA TYR A 317 85.02 -96.61 55.41
C TYR A 317 85.66 -97.11 54.12
N LYS A 318 85.46 -96.43 52.98
CA LYS A 318 86.15 -96.75 51.71
C LYS A 318 87.66 -96.67 51.86
N GLU A 319 88.16 -95.54 52.36
CA GLU A 319 89.58 -95.35 52.65
C GLU A 319 90.11 -96.35 53.68
N GLY A 320 89.29 -96.77 54.64
CA GLY A 320 89.63 -97.82 55.61
C GLY A 320 89.81 -99.18 54.94
N VAL A 321 88.92 -99.54 54.00
CA VAL A 321 89.03 -100.74 53.15
C VAL A 321 90.24 -100.62 52.23
N GLU A 322 90.41 -99.53 51.49
CA GLU A 322 91.55 -99.29 50.60
C GLU A 322 92.90 -99.37 51.35
N LYS A 323 92.98 -98.82 52.58
CA LYS A 323 94.18 -98.92 53.44
C LYS A 323 94.38 -100.33 54.01
N ALA A 324 93.32 -101.10 54.22
CA ALA A 324 93.41 -102.51 54.61
C ALA A 324 93.82 -103.40 53.43
N GLU A 325 93.28 -103.16 52.23
CA GLU A 325 93.67 -103.81 50.98
C GLU A 325 95.12 -103.46 50.61
N ALA A 326 95.56 -102.21 50.75
CA ALA A 326 96.95 -101.82 50.55
C ALA A 326 97.90 -102.59 51.49
N ARG A 327 97.59 -102.65 52.79
CA ARG A 327 98.34 -103.45 53.77
C ARG A 327 98.30 -104.95 53.48
N SER A 328 97.16 -105.47 53.01
CA SER A 328 97.02 -106.87 52.60
C SER A 328 97.88 -107.17 51.37
N ASN A 329 97.92 -106.25 50.40
CA ASN A 329 98.76 -106.35 49.20
C ASN A 329 100.26 -106.18 49.51
N GLU A 330 100.62 -105.34 50.48
CA GLU A 330 101.99 -105.26 51.02
C GLU A 330 102.39 -106.55 51.75
N MET A 331 101.48 -107.13 52.54
CA MET A 331 101.71 -108.42 53.20
C MET A 331 101.78 -109.58 52.21
N LEU A 332 100.97 -109.56 51.13
CA LEU A 332 101.06 -110.54 50.04
C LEU A 332 102.40 -110.40 49.29
N ARG A 333 102.84 -109.17 48.97
CA ARG A 333 104.18 -108.95 48.39
C ARG A 333 105.29 -109.45 49.30
N SER A 334 105.25 -109.18 50.60
CA SER A 334 106.28 -109.70 51.52
C SER A 334 106.23 -111.22 51.68
N VAL A 335 105.05 -111.84 51.57
CA VAL A 335 104.90 -113.31 51.49
C VAL A 335 105.46 -113.87 50.18
N ASP A 336 105.26 -113.20 49.04
CA ASP A 336 105.80 -113.62 47.75
C ASP A 336 107.32 -113.36 47.62
N GLU A 337 107.84 -112.31 48.24
CA GLU A 337 109.28 -112.07 48.43
C GLU A 337 109.89 -113.17 49.32
N LEU A 338 109.25 -113.50 50.46
CA LEU A 338 109.68 -114.61 51.31
C LEU A 338 109.60 -115.97 50.60
N ARG A 339 108.60 -116.19 49.72
CA ARG A 339 108.52 -117.38 48.85
C ARG A 339 109.63 -117.40 47.80
N SER A 340 109.98 -116.27 47.21
CA SER A 340 111.09 -116.15 46.25
C SER A 340 112.45 -116.41 46.92
N LEU A 341 112.64 -115.88 48.13
CA LEU A 341 113.81 -116.18 48.97
C LEU A 341 113.84 -117.65 49.42
N LEU A 342 112.68 -118.26 49.73
CA LEU A 342 112.60 -119.68 50.04
C LEU A 342 112.88 -120.56 48.81
N SER A 343 112.36 -120.19 47.63
CA SER A 343 112.62 -120.91 46.37
C SER A 343 114.10 -120.86 46.05
N SER A 344 114.69 -119.67 45.97
CA SER A 344 116.12 -119.50 45.70
C SER A 344 117.02 -120.12 46.77
N ALA A 345 116.63 -120.12 48.05
CA ALA A 345 117.34 -120.87 49.09
C ALA A 345 117.22 -122.39 48.90
N SER A 346 116.06 -122.91 48.48
CA SER A 346 115.87 -124.34 48.20
C SER A 346 116.56 -124.78 46.90
N GLU A 347 116.66 -123.90 45.91
CA GLU A 347 117.44 -124.09 44.68
C GLU A 347 118.94 -124.09 45.00
N GLN A 348 119.40 -123.18 45.87
CA GLN A 348 120.78 -123.18 46.38
C GLN A 348 121.08 -124.42 47.23
N GLN A 349 120.13 -124.89 48.06
CA GLN A 349 120.27 -126.15 48.80
C GLN A 349 120.34 -127.34 47.84
N SER A 350 119.45 -127.43 46.85
CA SER A 350 119.49 -128.49 45.84
C SER A 350 120.77 -128.44 45.00
N GLN A 351 121.28 -127.25 44.67
CA GLN A 351 122.59 -127.09 44.02
C GLN A 351 123.73 -127.53 44.95
N LEU A 352 123.68 -127.25 46.25
CA LEU A 352 124.68 -127.71 47.22
C LEU A 352 124.61 -129.23 47.45
N GLU A 353 123.42 -129.82 47.45
CA GLU A 353 123.20 -131.28 47.50
C GLU A 353 123.77 -131.95 46.24
N VAL A 354 123.49 -131.42 45.04
CA VAL A 354 124.10 -131.90 43.79
C VAL A 354 125.61 -131.74 43.81
N ASN A 355 126.15 -130.60 44.27
CA ASN A 355 127.61 -130.44 44.42
C ASN A 355 128.20 -131.39 45.48
N LEU A 356 127.46 -131.76 46.53
CA LEU A 356 127.89 -132.76 47.51
C LEU A 356 127.87 -134.18 46.92
N ASP A 357 126.87 -134.55 46.13
CA ASP A 357 126.83 -135.84 45.43
C ASP A 357 127.87 -135.92 44.29
N GLU A 358 128.10 -134.83 43.55
CA GLU A 358 129.17 -134.73 42.56
C GLU A 358 130.55 -134.82 43.23
N THR A 359 130.79 -134.11 44.33
CA THR A 359 132.06 -134.24 45.06
C THR A 359 132.19 -135.60 45.78
N HIS A 360 131.10 -136.23 46.25
CA HIS A 360 131.15 -137.59 46.79
C HIS A 360 131.43 -138.63 45.70
N THR A 361 130.86 -138.49 44.51
CA THR A 361 131.14 -139.39 43.38
C THR A 361 132.54 -139.16 42.82
N GLN A 362 133.04 -137.92 42.75
CA GLN A 362 134.44 -137.60 42.44
C GLN A 362 135.41 -138.19 43.48
N HIS A 363 135.13 -138.05 44.78
CA HIS A 363 135.96 -138.69 45.83
C HIS A 363 135.87 -140.22 45.78
N GLY A 364 134.72 -140.80 45.47
CA GLY A 364 134.55 -142.24 45.26
C GLY A 364 135.34 -142.75 44.05
N GLN A 365 135.30 -142.02 42.94
CA GLN A 365 136.13 -142.28 41.76
C GLN A 365 137.62 -142.16 42.11
N HIS A 366 138.05 -141.08 42.78
CA HIS A 366 139.43 -140.91 43.22
C HIS A 366 139.88 -141.96 44.24
N LEU A 367 139.00 -142.52 45.08
CA LEU A 367 139.33 -143.65 45.94
C LEU A 367 139.55 -144.93 45.11
N VAL A 368 138.65 -145.25 44.18
CA VAL A 368 138.82 -146.40 43.26
C VAL A 368 140.05 -146.23 42.36
N GLU A 369 140.32 -145.03 41.87
CA GLU A 369 141.53 -144.69 41.12
C GLU A 369 142.77 -144.83 41.99
N ARG A 370 142.75 -144.34 43.25
CA ARG A 370 143.87 -144.49 44.18
C ARG A 370 144.10 -145.93 44.58
N ASP A 371 143.08 -146.74 44.81
CA ASP A 371 143.24 -148.17 45.09
C ASP A 371 143.76 -148.92 43.86
N LYS A 372 143.28 -148.57 42.66
CA LYS A 372 143.79 -149.10 41.38
C LYS A 372 145.23 -148.65 41.10
N VAL A 373 145.60 -147.43 41.51
CA VAL A 373 146.98 -146.92 41.47
C VAL A 373 147.84 -147.52 42.59
N ILE A 374 147.29 -147.88 43.75
CA ILE A 374 148.01 -148.59 44.82
C ILE A 374 148.25 -150.05 44.44
N LEU A 375 147.31 -150.71 43.74
CA LEU A 375 147.54 -151.99 43.10
C LEU A 375 148.60 -151.86 42.00
N GLN A 376 148.42 -150.94 41.04
CA GLN A 376 149.43 -150.69 40.00
C GLN A 376 150.79 -150.23 40.56
N LEU A 377 150.86 -149.61 41.73
CA LEU A 377 152.11 -149.26 42.42
C LEU A 377 152.64 -150.37 43.32
N ARG A 378 151.85 -151.40 43.66
CA ARG A 378 152.36 -152.66 44.23
C ARG A 378 152.95 -153.50 43.11
N ASP A 379 152.19 -153.78 42.05
CA ASP A 379 152.65 -154.45 40.83
C ASP A 379 153.87 -153.72 40.21
N ARG A 380 153.87 -152.37 40.24
CA ARG A 380 155.03 -151.57 39.82
C ARG A 380 156.11 -151.43 40.88
N LEU A 381 155.90 -151.61 42.18
CA LEU A 381 157.03 -151.68 43.11
C LEU A 381 157.68 -153.06 43.06
N GLU A 382 156.92 -154.12 42.85
CA GLU A 382 157.43 -155.46 42.56
C GLU A 382 158.26 -155.43 41.26
N THR A 383 157.72 -154.89 40.17
CA THR A 383 158.49 -154.71 38.91
C THR A 383 159.48 -153.53 38.92
N TYR A 384 159.43 -152.58 39.87
CA TYR A 384 160.49 -151.55 40.06
C TYR A 384 161.54 -151.98 41.08
N GLU A 385 161.38 -153.01 41.91
CA GLU A 385 162.52 -153.66 42.55
C GLU A 385 163.33 -154.45 41.50
N GLU A 386 162.64 -154.99 40.48
CA GLU A 386 163.27 -155.51 39.26
C GLU A 386 163.83 -154.39 38.34
N GLN A 387 163.19 -153.21 38.24
CA GLN A 387 163.51 -152.17 37.22
C GLN A 387 164.00 -150.79 37.72
N LEU A 388 164.12 -150.48 39.02
CA LEU A 388 164.79 -149.25 39.53
C LEU A 388 166.29 -149.20 39.28
N GLN A 389 166.68 -150.12 38.44
CA GLN A 389 167.84 -150.10 37.63
C GLN A 389 167.73 -148.96 36.47
N ALA A 390 166.69 -148.00 36.29
CA ALA A 390 166.68 -146.55 35.63
C ALA A 390 165.34 -145.59 35.30
N ILE A 391 165.43 -144.19 35.03
CA ILE A 391 164.63 -143.14 34.12
C ILE A 391 163.57 -141.94 34.52
N THR A 392 163.31 -140.77 33.75
CA THR A 392 162.47 -139.44 34.03
C THR A 392 162.05 -138.34 32.86
N ARG A 393 161.20 -137.19 33.03
CA ARG A 393 160.97 -135.78 32.29
C ARG A 393 159.49 -135.25 31.80
N LYS A 394 158.91 -134.02 31.36
CA LYS A 394 158.99 -132.43 31.29
C LYS A 394 157.67 -131.56 30.74
N GLY A 395 157.54 -130.15 30.64
CA GLY A 395 156.38 -129.19 30.12
C GLY A 395 156.63 -127.59 29.95
N SER A 396 155.84 -126.43 29.65
CA SER A 396 154.46 -125.84 29.14
C SER A 396 154.29 -124.20 28.94
N LEU A 397 153.23 -123.47 28.36
CA LEU A 397 153.01 -121.90 28.18
C LEU A 397 151.60 -121.18 27.68
N SER A 398 151.39 -119.79 27.55
CA SER A 398 150.11 -118.88 27.22
C SER A 398 150.32 -117.35 26.64
N ASP A 399 149.54 -116.19 26.36
CA ASP A 399 148.16 -115.38 26.42
C ASP A 399 148.00 -114.13 25.33
N GLU A 400 147.22 -112.94 25.16
CA GLU A 400 146.11 -111.95 25.67
C GLU A 400 145.62 -110.72 24.65
N ALA A 401 144.49 -109.86 24.79
CA ALA A 401 144.22 -108.34 24.39
C ALA A 401 142.78 -107.68 23.88
N VAL A 402 142.53 -106.28 23.87
CA VAL A 402 141.62 -105.29 23.00
C VAL A 402 140.44 -104.27 23.54
N GLU A 403 140.12 -103.03 22.96
CA GLU A 403 138.98 -101.98 23.25
C GLU A 403 138.73 -100.70 22.24
N ALA A 404 137.57 -99.90 22.16
CA ALA A 404 137.35 -98.40 21.74
C ALA A 404 135.88 -97.73 21.46
N THR A 405 135.60 -96.36 21.58
CA THR A 405 134.42 -95.44 21.02
C THR A 405 134.50 -93.87 21.36
N SER A 406 133.68 -92.74 21.10
CA SER A 406 132.49 -92.18 20.29
C SER A 406 132.24 -90.55 20.36
N PRO A 407 131.34 -89.81 19.58
CA PRO A 407 131.25 -88.28 19.39
C PRO A 407 129.85 -87.44 19.37
N SER A 408 129.76 -86.06 19.13
CA SER A 408 128.46 -85.20 19.13
C SER A 408 128.21 -83.79 18.35
N ALA A 409 128.05 -82.57 19.00
CA ALA A 409 127.14 -81.35 18.82
C ALA A 409 127.25 -80.18 17.74
N ALA A 410 126.30 -80.02 16.77
CA ALA A 410 126.51 -79.21 15.54
C ALA A 410 125.44 -78.17 15.03
N ALA A 411 124.57 -77.58 15.87
CA ALA A 411 123.47 -76.70 15.41
C ALA A 411 123.73 -75.18 15.50
N VAL A 412 124.06 -74.66 16.69
CA VAL A 412 124.05 -73.21 17.01
C VAL A 412 125.06 -72.40 16.19
N SER A 413 126.20 -73.01 15.81
CA SER A 413 127.32 -72.34 15.14
C SER A 413 127.01 -71.84 13.72
N ARG A 414 125.85 -72.12 13.11
CA ARG A 414 125.53 -71.72 11.73
C ARG A 414 125.00 -70.29 11.57
N LEU A 415 124.44 -69.68 12.61
CA LEU A 415 123.92 -68.30 12.56
C LEU A 415 124.98 -67.22 12.80
N LEU A 416 126.18 -67.60 13.28
CA LEU A 416 127.31 -66.69 13.52
C LEU A 416 128.26 -66.51 12.32
N TRP A 417 127.98 -67.17 11.18
CA TRP A 417 128.86 -67.19 10.00
C TRP A 417 128.24 -66.55 8.74
N GLN A 418 127.13 -65.82 8.88
CA GLN A 418 126.64 -64.88 7.86
C GLN A 418 126.95 -63.46 8.33
N GLY A 419 128.05 -62.88 7.83
CA GLY A 419 128.74 -61.74 8.43
C GLY A 419 128.08 -60.36 8.31
N MET A 420 126.86 -60.19 8.83
CA MET A 420 126.34 -58.86 9.18
C MET A 420 126.82 -58.45 10.57
N THR A 421 127.13 -57.16 10.75
CA THR A 421 127.49 -56.62 12.08
C THR A 421 126.26 -56.13 12.82
N LEU A 422 126.26 -56.24 14.15
CA LEU A 422 125.15 -55.86 15.02
C LEU A 422 124.66 -54.40 14.77
N THR A 423 125.60 -53.51 14.43
CA THR A 423 125.33 -52.10 14.09
C THR A 423 124.43 -51.94 12.86
N GLN A 424 124.55 -52.80 11.85
CA GLN A 424 123.73 -52.71 10.62
C GLN A 424 122.26 -53.08 10.88
N ILE A 425 122.03 -54.07 11.75
CA ILE A 425 120.69 -54.45 12.24
C ILE A 425 120.07 -53.29 13.01
N PHE A 426 120.86 -52.57 13.82
CA PHE A 426 120.42 -51.40 14.56
C PHE A 426 120.10 -50.18 13.66
N THR A 427 120.92 -49.89 12.65
CA THR A 427 120.67 -48.75 11.74
C THR A 427 119.40 -48.91 10.90
N GLY A 428 119.09 -50.13 10.44
CA GLY A 428 117.85 -50.38 9.69
C GLY A 428 116.59 -50.16 10.55
N PHE A 429 116.66 -50.51 11.84
CA PHE A 429 115.59 -50.26 12.79
C PHE A 429 115.34 -48.76 13.03
N SER A 430 116.42 -47.96 13.17
CA SER A 430 116.30 -46.51 13.33
C SER A 430 115.69 -45.82 12.11
N GLN A 431 116.10 -46.19 10.89
CA GLN A 431 115.57 -45.61 9.65
C GLN A 431 114.08 -45.88 9.46
N ALA A 432 113.61 -47.10 9.79
CA ALA A 432 112.18 -47.43 9.78
C ALA A 432 111.37 -46.61 10.80
N LYS A 433 111.98 -46.27 11.95
CA LYS A 433 111.35 -45.45 13.00
C LYS A 433 111.24 -43.97 12.60
N GLU A 434 112.23 -43.42 11.92
CA GLU A 434 112.20 -42.04 11.42
C GLU A 434 111.07 -41.85 10.38
N GLN A 435 110.94 -42.78 9.42
CA GLN A 435 109.87 -42.77 8.42
C GLN A 435 108.47 -42.77 9.05
N LEU A 436 108.26 -43.56 10.11
CA LEU A 436 106.99 -43.57 10.85
C LEU A 436 106.65 -42.17 11.44
N THR A 437 107.64 -41.49 12.02
CA THR A 437 107.43 -40.15 12.61
C THR A 437 107.14 -39.05 11.59
N ALA A 438 107.63 -39.18 10.35
CA ALA A 438 107.31 -38.27 9.26
C ALA A 438 105.83 -38.39 8.83
N ILE A 439 105.35 -39.62 8.60
CA ILE A 439 103.95 -39.90 8.24
C ILE A 439 102.99 -39.43 9.33
N GLU A 440 103.37 -39.57 10.61
CA GLU A 440 102.62 -39.01 11.72
C GLU A 440 102.51 -37.48 11.70
N ALA A 441 103.57 -36.76 11.26
CA ALA A 441 103.56 -35.30 11.17
C ALA A 441 102.65 -34.82 10.02
N GLU A 442 102.74 -35.47 8.86
CA GLU A 442 101.85 -35.20 7.71
C GLU A 442 100.38 -35.47 8.09
N SER A 443 100.09 -36.59 8.77
CA SER A 443 98.74 -36.90 9.26
C SER A 443 98.18 -35.82 10.20
N LYS A 444 99.03 -35.18 11.01
CA LYS A 444 98.65 -34.06 11.89
C LYS A 444 98.37 -32.78 11.09
N GLN A 445 99.13 -32.51 10.02
CA GLN A 445 98.88 -31.37 9.12
C GLN A 445 97.57 -31.52 8.33
N PHE A 446 97.28 -32.71 7.78
CA PHE A 446 96.02 -32.97 7.08
C PHE A 446 94.80 -32.82 8.00
N LYS A 447 94.88 -33.24 9.26
CA LYS A 447 93.81 -33.03 10.26
C LYS A 447 93.54 -31.55 10.51
N LEU A 448 94.57 -30.73 10.72
CA LEU A 448 94.42 -29.28 10.91
C LEU A 448 93.79 -28.59 9.68
N CYS A 449 94.06 -29.07 8.46
CA CYS A 449 93.42 -28.58 7.24
C CYS A 449 91.91 -28.92 7.21
N LEU A 450 91.54 -30.16 7.54
CA LEU A 450 90.15 -30.59 7.65
C LEU A 450 89.39 -29.84 8.77
N ASP A 451 90.01 -29.66 9.94
CA ASP A 451 89.45 -28.91 11.07
C ASP A 451 89.17 -27.44 10.71
N GLN A 452 89.96 -26.85 9.82
CA GLN A 452 89.72 -25.49 9.33
C GLN A 452 88.57 -25.45 8.31
N ILE A 453 88.53 -26.40 7.38
CA ILE A 453 87.44 -26.52 6.39
C ILE A 453 86.09 -26.73 7.11
N LEU A 454 86.04 -27.57 8.14
CA LEU A 454 84.83 -27.77 8.94
C LEU A 454 84.37 -26.48 9.63
N LYS A 455 85.26 -25.76 10.30
CA LYS A 455 84.94 -24.46 10.95
C LYS A 455 84.45 -23.40 9.97
N ASP A 456 84.88 -23.45 8.72
CA ASP A 456 84.39 -22.53 7.69
C ASP A 456 83.04 -22.99 7.11
N ILE A 457 82.82 -24.30 6.95
CA ILE A 457 81.49 -24.87 6.66
C ILE A 457 80.48 -24.49 7.76
N ASP A 458 80.83 -24.62 9.04
CA ASP A 458 79.95 -24.27 10.16
C ASP A 458 79.50 -22.79 10.11
N LYS A 459 80.40 -21.87 9.75
CA LYS A 459 80.07 -20.44 9.56
C LYS A 459 79.12 -20.23 8.38
N TRP A 460 79.36 -20.92 7.25
CA TRP A 460 78.46 -20.86 6.09
C TRP A 460 77.09 -21.46 6.42
N THR A 461 77.03 -22.54 7.19
CA THR A 461 75.78 -23.14 7.66
C THR A 461 74.99 -22.17 8.54
N LEU A 462 75.65 -21.52 9.51
CA LEU A 462 75.01 -20.50 10.36
C LEU A 462 74.53 -19.29 9.54
N ALA A 463 75.33 -18.81 8.59
CA ALA A 463 74.95 -17.69 7.72
C ALA A 463 73.73 -18.04 6.83
N ILE A 464 73.67 -19.27 6.31
CA ILE A 464 72.52 -19.78 5.54
C ILE A 464 71.27 -19.91 6.43
N GLN A 465 71.42 -20.35 7.69
CA GLN A 465 70.31 -20.39 8.67
C GLN A 465 69.76 -18.99 8.93
N THR A 466 70.61 -18.01 9.25
CA THR A 466 70.15 -16.62 9.45
C THR A 466 69.48 -16.03 8.21
N GLN A 467 69.97 -16.36 7.00
CA GLN A 467 69.30 -15.95 5.76
C GLN A 467 67.94 -16.63 5.57
N GLN A 468 67.79 -17.91 5.92
CA GLN A 468 66.50 -18.61 5.87
C GLN A 468 65.49 -18.01 6.85
N GLU A 469 65.92 -17.68 8.08
CA GLU A 469 65.10 -17.00 9.09
C GLU A 469 64.67 -15.59 8.63
N ASP A 470 65.60 -14.80 8.09
CA ASP A 470 65.32 -13.47 7.52
C ASP A 470 64.34 -13.54 6.32
N TYR A 471 64.51 -14.53 5.43
CA TYR A 471 63.60 -14.73 4.30
C TYR A 471 62.21 -15.23 4.74
N GLU A 472 62.13 -16.12 5.73
CA GLU A 472 60.84 -16.57 6.25
C GLU A 472 60.09 -15.43 6.95
N ALA A 473 60.78 -14.64 7.76
CA ALA A 473 60.21 -13.43 8.38
C ALA A 473 59.74 -12.41 7.33
N ALA A 474 60.49 -12.23 6.24
CA ALA A 474 60.08 -11.37 5.11
C ALA A 474 58.84 -11.92 4.38
N VAL A 475 58.73 -13.24 4.19
CA VAL A 475 57.54 -13.87 3.60
C VAL A 475 56.33 -13.70 4.51
N GLN A 476 56.44 -13.96 5.82
CA GLN A 476 55.35 -13.76 6.79
C GLN A 476 54.90 -12.26 6.85
N MET A 477 55.83 -11.32 6.66
CA MET A 477 55.55 -9.88 6.54
C MET A 477 54.84 -9.50 5.23
N ILE A 478 54.91 -10.32 4.19
CA ILE A 478 54.18 -10.16 2.92
C ILE A 478 52.83 -10.89 2.95
N ASP A 479 52.77 -12.08 3.53
CA ASP A 479 51.53 -12.88 3.64
C ASP A 479 50.47 -12.19 4.50
N SER A 480 50.86 -11.51 5.59
CA SER A 480 49.93 -10.81 6.48
C SER A 480 49.17 -9.64 5.81
N PRO A 481 49.81 -8.66 5.13
CA PRO A 481 49.08 -7.66 4.35
C PRO A 481 48.44 -8.24 3.08
N THR A 482 48.99 -9.31 2.48
CA THR A 482 48.35 -9.99 1.34
C THR A 482 47.01 -10.59 1.76
N GLY A 483 46.97 -11.34 2.87
CA GLY A 483 45.74 -11.92 3.43
C GLY A 483 44.71 -10.86 3.82
N SER A 484 45.13 -9.76 4.44
CA SER A 484 44.25 -8.65 4.78
C SER A 484 43.70 -7.91 3.54
N ASN A 485 44.50 -7.77 2.47
CA ASN A 485 44.04 -7.25 1.18
C ASN A 485 43.06 -8.23 0.50
N ASP A 486 43.30 -9.53 0.61
CA ASP A 486 42.43 -10.61 0.15
C ASP A 486 41.07 -10.62 0.88
N GLU A 487 41.06 -10.33 2.19
CA GLU A 487 39.84 -10.10 2.97
C GLU A 487 39.11 -8.82 2.54
N ALA A 488 39.84 -7.70 2.38
CA ALA A 488 39.28 -6.44 1.92
C ALA A 488 38.69 -6.55 0.49
N LEU A 489 39.28 -7.35 -0.39
CA LEU A 489 38.75 -7.66 -1.71
C LEU A 489 37.43 -8.46 -1.61
N ARG A 490 37.34 -9.47 -0.74
CA ARG A 490 36.09 -10.21 -0.49
C ARG A 490 35.01 -9.30 0.12
N GLU A 491 35.37 -8.40 1.03
CA GLU A 491 34.44 -7.40 1.55
C GLU A 491 33.94 -6.47 0.44
N LEU A 492 34.82 -6.01 -0.44
CA LEU A 492 34.49 -5.16 -1.59
C LEU A 492 33.61 -5.87 -2.62
N GLU A 493 33.86 -7.15 -2.92
CA GLU A 493 33.00 -7.99 -3.76
C GLU A 493 31.59 -8.14 -3.17
N THR A 494 31.47 -8.49 -1.88
CA THR A 494 30.15 -8.58 -1.23
C THR A 494 29.49 -7.21 -1.08
N ALA A 495 30.27 -6.12 -0.98
CA ALA A 495 29.78 -4.75 -1.01
C ALA A 495 29.29 -4.32 -2.40
N HIS A 496 29.81 -4.89 -3.49
CA HIS A 496 29.30 -4.71 -4.85
C HIS A 496 28.10 -5.60 -5.17
N ALA A 497 28.01 -6.81 -4.61
CA ALA A 497 26.85 -7.68 -4.78
C ALA A 497 25.56 -7.05 -4.22
N LYS A 498 25.63 -6.43 -3.03
CA LYS A 498 24.49 -5.78 -2.34
C LYS A 498 23.73 -4.74 -3.20
N PRO A 499 24.37 -3.71 -3.80
CA PRO A 499 23.69 -2.75 -4.66
C PRO A 499 23.23 -3.34 -5.99
N ASP A 500 23.89 -4.36 -6.55
CA ASP A 500 23.42 -5.00 -7.77
C ASP A 500 22.19 -5.90 -7.53
N ASP A 501 22.10 -6.56 -6.39
CA ASP A 501 20.85 -7.21 -5.94
C ASP A 501 19.74 -6.19 -5.65
N ALA A 502 20.06 -5.05 -5.05
CA ALA A 502 19.12 -3.94 -4.90
C ALA A 502 18.65 -3.39 -6.27
N ARG A 503 19.54 -3.31 -7.27
CA ARG A 503 19.21 -2.94 -8.65
C ARG A 503 18.37 -3.99 -9.36
N ARG A 504 18.63 -5.29 -9.18
CA ARG A 504 17.80 -6.39 -9.68
C ARG A 504 16.37 -6.29 -9.11
N ARG A 505 16.26 -6.14 -7.79
CA ARG A 505 14.97 -5.92 -7.09
C ARG A 505 14.27 -4.67 -7.62
N LEU A 506 14.96 -3.53 -7.70
CA LEU A 506 14.44 -2.28 -8.24
C LEU A 506 13.92 -2.43 -9.68
N ARG A 507 14.65 -3.10 -10.58
CA ARG A 507 14.19 -3.40 -11.95
C ARG A 507 12.91 -4.23 -11.95
N THR A 508 12.80 -5.27 -11.12
CA THR A 508 11.55 -6.05 -11.03
C THR A 508 10.37 -5.25 -10.48
N VAL A 509 10.61 -4.31 -9.57
CA VAL A 509 9.58 -3.38 -9.07
C VAL A 509 9.21 -2.33 -10.13
N GLN A 510 10.18 -1.83 -10.89
CA GLN A 510 9.96 -0.91 -12.02
C GLN A 510 9.15 -1.59 -13.13
N HIS A 511 9.50 -2.80 -13.57
CA HIS A 511 8.70 -3.53 -14.56
C HIS A 511 7.28 -3.85 -14.06
N LYS A 512 7.10 -4.12 -12.77
CA LYS A 512 5.75 -4.24 -12.16
C LYS A 512 4.99 -2.90 -12.17
N ARG A 513 5.64 -1.80 -11.79
CA ARG A 513 5.08 -0.44 -11.88
C ARG A 513 4.67 -0.11 -13.31
N ASP A 514 5.54 -0.34 -14.27
CA ASP A 514 5.33 0.05 -15.67
C ASP A 514 4.21 -0.77 -16.31
N ARG A 515 4.13 -2.07 -15.97
CA ARG A 515 2.97 -2.92 -16.31
C ARG A 515 1.68 -2.42 -15.67
N LEU A 516 1.70 -2.03 -14.39
CA LEU A 516 0.52 -1.49 -13.71
C LEU A 516 0.10 -0.13 -14.28
N VAL A 517 1.05 0.73 -14.64
CA VAL A 517 0.79 2.02 -15.31
C VAL A 517 0.13 1.77 -16.66
N ALA A 518 0.71 0.91 -17.51
CA ALA A 518 0.11 0.52 -18.79
C ALA A 518 -1.30 -0.07 -18.59
N GLN A 519 -1.51 -0.93 -17.59
CA GLN A 519 -2.83 -1.45 -17.26
C GLN A 519 -3.81 -0.36 -16.80
N THR A 520 -3.38 0.66 -16.06
CA THR A 520 -4.24 1.81 -15.72
C THR A 520 -4.51 2.73 -16.90
N GLU A 521 -3.58 2.87 -17.85
CA GLU A 521 -3.77 3.61 -19.09
C GLU A 521 -4.73 2.87 -20.03
N ASP A 522 -4.58 1.55 -20.18
CA ASP A 522 -5.50 0.67 -20.91
C ASP A 522 -6.91 0.72 -20.31
N LEU A 523 -7.04 0.61 -18.98
CA LEU A 523 -8.34 0.72 -18.29
C LEU A 523 -8.96 2.12 -18.45
N ALA A 524 -8.17 3.20 -18.34
CA ALA A 524 -8.66 4.55 -18.59
C ALA A 524 -9.10 4.75 -20.05
N MET A 525 -8.46 4.08 -21.00
CA MET A 525 -8.90 4.05 -22.41
C MET A 525 -10.15 3.18 -22.62
N GLN A 526 -10.29 2.06 -21.90
CA GLN A 526 -11.49 1.22 -21.88
C GLN A 526 -12.69 1.90 -21.22
N ASP A 527 -12.50 2.86 -20.31
CA ASP A 527 -13.56 3.76 -19.86
C ASP A 527 -13.85 4.87 -20.89
N TYR A 528 -12.80 5.50 -21.40
CA TYR A 528 -12.89 6.69 -22.25
C TYR A 528 -13.54 6.42 -23.61
N VAL A 529 -13.26 5.28 -24.24
CA VAL A 529 -13.83 4.96 -25.57
C VAL A 529 -15.35 4.72 -25.49
N PRO A 530 -15.90 3.87 -24.60
CA PRO A 530 -17.33 3.74 -24.39
C PRO A 530 -18.00 5.02 -23.90
N LEU A 531 -17.37 5.80 -23.01
CA LEU A 531 -17.89 7.13 -22.63
C LEU A 531 -18.08 8.02 -23.86
N LYS A 532 -17.05 8.12 -24.69
CA LYS A 532 -17.04 8.91 -25.93
C LYS A 532 -18.02 8.38 -26.98
N GLU A 533 -18.38 7.11 -26.94
CA GLU A 533 -19.39 6.51 -27.82
C GLU A 533 -20.81 6.73 -27.29
N VAL A 534 -21.00 6.65 -25.97
CA VAL A 534 -22.23 7.05 -25.29
C VAL A 534 -22.52 8.55 -25.47
N GLU A 535 -21.50 9.41 -25.44
CA GLU A 535 -21.63 10.85 -25.75
C GLU A 535 -22.06 11.10 -27.21
N LYS A 536 -21.49 10.38 -28.19
CA LYS A 536 -21.95 10.41 -29.60
C LYS A 536 -23.39 9.93 -29.72
N ALA A 537 -23.73 8.80 -29.09
CA ALA A 537 -25.03 8.15 -29.18
C ALA A 537 -26.15 8.98 -28.54
N ARG A 538 -25.85 9.77 -27.50
CA ARG A 538 -26.77 10.74 -26.87
C ARG A 538 -27.04 11.99 -27.71
N GLY A 539 -26.71 11.99 -29.00
CA GLY A 539 -26.95 13.11 -29.90
C GLY A 539 -26.08 14.34 -29.60
N GLY A 540 -24.96 14.15 -28.91
CA GLY A 540 -24.03 15.22 -28.58
C GLY A 540 -23.54 15.93 -29.84
N ARG A 541 -24.05 17.15 -30.08
CA ARG A 541 -23.51 18.05 -31.12
C ARG A 541 -22.01 18.16 -30.94
N ARG A 542 -21.26 18.33 -32.04
CA ARG A 542 -19.79 18.50 -32.01
C ARG A 542 -19.37 19.75 -31.24
N HIS A 543 -19.34 19.69 -29.91
CA HIS A 543 -18.53 20.60 -29.14
C HIS A 543 -17.08 20.15 -29.27
N THR A 544 -16.46 20.50 -30.39
CA THR A 544 -15.01 20.35 -30.55
C THR A 544 -14.32 21.10 -29.41
N PRO A 545 -13.52 20.44 -28.55
CA PRO A 545 -12.61 21.14 -27.66
C PRO A 545 -11.50 21.71 -28.56
N GLY A 546 -11.62 22.98 -28.93
CA GLY A 546 -10.77 23.61 -29.94
C GLY A 546 -9.31 23.71 -29.49
N ARG A 547 -8.49 22.71 -29.86
CA ARG A 547 -7.00 22.74 -29.88
C ARG A 547 -6.33 23.36 -28.62
N ALA A 548 -6.93 23.19 -27.45
CA ALA A 548 -6.53 23.85 -26.21
C ALA A 548 -5.46 23.05 -25.44
N ARG A 549 -4.21 23.17 -25.89
CA ARG A 549 -2.97 22.82 -25.16
C ARG A 549 -2.98 21.50 -24.38
N ALA A 550 -2.68 20.40 -25.08
CA ALA A 550 -1.92 19.30 -24.47
C ALA A 550 -0.54 19.86 -24.04
N GLY A 551 -0.40 20.20 -22.75
CA GLY A 551 0.78 20.94 -22.25
C GLY A 551 0.99 20.91 -20.73
N TYR A 552 0.14 20.19 -19.99
CA TYR A 552 0.25 19.99 -18.55
C TYR A 552 0.16 18.47 -18.28
N LEU A 553 0.80 17.98 -17.21
CA LEU A 553 1.09 16.56 -16.90
C LEU A 553 2.29 15.87 -17.60
N ARG A 554 3.21 16.61 -18.27
CA ARG A 554 4.53 16.04 -18.64
C ARG A 554 5.72 17.01 -18.50
N ARG A 555 5.84 17.70 -17.35
CA ARG A 555 7.07 18.47 -17.00
C ARG A 555 7.20 18.88 -15.52
N THR A 556 7.24 17.91 -14.59
CA THR A 556 7.59 18.14 -13.16
C THR A 556 8.53 17.06 -12.63
N ALA A 557 9.55 16.70 -13.40
CA ALA A 557 10.57 15.71 -13.02
C ALA A 557 11.94 16.05 -13.64
N ASP A 558 12.27 17.35 -13.78
CA ASP A 558 13.61 17.80 -14.20
C ASP A 558 13.82 19.32 -13.96
N ARG A 559 14.25 19.68 -12.74
CA ARG A 559 15.26 20.72 -12.37
C ARG A 559 15.12 21.20 -10.91
N PRO A 560 16.21 21.67 -10.28
CA PRO A 560 16.23 22.01 -8.86
C PRO A 560 15.56 23.36 -8.58
N ALA A 561 14.82 23.43 -7.47
CA ALA A 561 14.31 24.68 -6.92
C ALA A 561 15.35 25.29 -5.97
N SER A 562 16.13 26.25 -6.48
CA SER A 562 16.87 27.19 -5.61
C SER A 562 15.88 27.95 -4.72
N GLY A 563 16.28 28.26 -3.49
CA GLY A 563 15.35 28.70 -2.47
C GLY A 563 14.80 30.12 -2.66
N HIS A 564 13.62 30.36 -2.09
CA HIS A 564 13.36 31.60 -1.36
C HIS A 564 12.50 31.28 -0.12
N LEU A 565 12.78 31.99 0.97
CA LEU A 565 12.04 31.88 2.23
C LEU A 565 10.70 32.61 2.12
N LEU A 566 9.64 32.03 2.67
CA LEU A 566 8.54 32.81 3.23
C LEU A 566 7.93 32.13 4.46
N ARG A 567 7.44 32.94 5.40
CA ARG A 567 7.35 32.62 6.82
C ARG A 567 5.93 32.85 7.33
N GLN A 568 5.23 31.78 7.74
CA GLN A 568 4.00 31.84 8.55
C GLN A 568 3.58 30.42 9.02
N ARG A 569 2.82 30.22 10.09
CA ARG A 569 2.89 30.75 11.48
C ARG A 569 1.97 29.89 12.37
N GLY A 570 2.55 28.91 13.08
CA GLY A 570 1.99 28.38 14.35
C GLY A 570 0.83 27.37 14.29
N ALA A 571 1.13 26.13 14.67
CA ALA A 571 0.25 25.26 15.46
C ALA A 571 1.15 24.48 16.46
N PRO A 572 0.78 24.30 17.73
CA PRO A 572 1.66 23.71 18.75
C PRO A 572 1.43 22.20 18.95
N GLY A 573 2.47 21.45 19.33
CA GLY A 573 2.28 20.08 19.88
C GLY A 573 3.33 19.01 19.56
N ALA A 574 4.62 19.24 19.86
CA ALA A 574 5.60 18.15 19.99
C ALA A 574 6.78 18.58 20.87
N GLN A 575 7.28 17.69 21.73
CA GLN A 575 8.53 17.90 22.47
C GLN A 575 9.73 17.47 21.59
N PRO A 576 10.81 18.28 21.46
CA PRO A 576 11.94 17.94 20.61
C PRO A 576 12.89 16.93 21.30
N GLY A 577 12.73 15.65 20.98
CA GLY A 577 13.66 14.59 21.40
C GLY A 577 14.97 14.58 20.62
N ALA A 578 16.07 14.24 21.32
CA ALA A 578 17.40 13.81 20.82
C ALA A 578 18.20 14.71 19.84
N ALA A 579 17.62 15.16 18.72
CA ALA A 579 18.36 15.61 17.53
C ALA A 579 19.24 16.87 17.68
N VAL A 580 19.03 17.67 18.74
CA VAL A 580 19.72 18.97 18.93
C VAL A 580 20.96 18.87 19.83
N ARG A 581 21.20 17.74 20.51
CA ARG A 581 22.38 17.54 21.38
C ARG A 581 23.62 17.12 20.59
N GLY A 582 23.55 16.03 19.82
CA GLY A 582 24.67 15.56 18.98
C GLY A 582 25.19 16.59 17.98
N ALA A 583 24.33 17.50 17.50
CA ALA A 583 24.73 18.61 16.62
C ALA A 583 25.64 19.66 17.29
N ARG A 584 25.60 19.79 18.62
CA ARG A 584 26.47 20.68 19.42
C ARG A 584 27.74 19.98 19.89
N GLU A 585 27.63 18.71 20.23
CA GLU A 585 28.76 17.86 20.59
C GLU A 585 29.74 17.71 19.41
N LEU A 586 29.23 17.52 18.18
CA LEU A 586 30.04 17.47 16.96
C LEU A 586 30.63 18.81 16.51
N SER A 587 30.09 19.96 16.95
CA SER A 587 30.75 21.26 16.72
C SER A 587 31.91 21.48 17.69
N ALA A 588 31.74 21.17 18.98
CA ALA A 588 32.80 21.34 19.99
C ALA A 588 34.05 20.50 19.66
N ALA A 589 33.87 19.21 19.36
CA ALA A 589 34.97 18.32 18.99
C ALA A 589 35.74 18.77 17.72
N ARG A 590 35.11 19.59 16.85
CA ARG A 590 35.72 20.13 15.63
C ARG A 590 36.50 21.42 15.88
N GLU A 591 36.17 22.16 16.94
CA GLU A 591 36.96 23.33 17.38
C GLU A 591 38.20 22.89 18.15
N GLU A 592 38.11 21.86 19.01
CA GLU A 592 39.26 21.26 19.71
C GLU A 592 40.30 20.66 18.74
N LEU A 593 39.86 19.99 17.67
CA LEU A 593 40.76 19.50 16.61
C LEU A 593 41.49 20.61 15.84
N ASN A 594 40.93 21.82 15.79
CA ASN A 594 41.58 22.98 15.18
C ASN A 594 42.55 23.67 16.14
N THR A 595 42.27 23.72 17.45
CA THR A 595 43.22 24.30 18.44
C THR A 595 44.44 23.40 18.66
N GLN A 596 44.33 22.09 18.51
CA GLN A 596 45.49 21.19 18.53
C GLN A 596 46.38 21.35 17.28
N ARG A 597 45.81 21.70 16.13
CA ARG A 597 46.56 21.87 14.87
C ARG A 597 47.39 23.16 14.77
N SER A 598 47.25 24.13 15.67
CA SER A 598 48.09 25.34 15.66
C SER A 598 49.49 25.15 16.23
N TRP A 599 49.76 24.03 16.91
CA TRP A 599 51.05 23.73 17.57
C TRP A 599 52.09 23.05 16.67
N LEU A 600 51.77 22.78 15.40
CA LEU A 600 52.67 22.10 14.45
C LEU A 600 52.91 22.95 13.20
N ARG A 601 53.60 24.09 13.38
CA ARG A 601 54.43 24.70 12.34
C ARG A 601 55.90 24.42 12.66
N PRO A 602 56.66 23.80 11.75
CA PRO A 602 58.12 23.82 11.83
C PRO A 602 58.64 25.26 11.79
N VAL A 603 59.75 25.52 12.49
CA VAL A 603 60.62 26.67 12.27
C VAL A 603 61.69 26.26 11.25
N ASP A 604 62.14 27.21 10.42
CA ASP A 604 63.01 26.95 9.28
C ASP A 604 64.40 26.40 9.64
N ASN A 605 64.87 25.44 8.84
CA ASN A 605 66.27 25.19 8.44
C ASN A 605 66.30 24.20 7.27
#